data_AF-A0A6V7JIT1-F1
#
_entry.id   AF-A0A6V7JIT1-F1
#
_cell.length_a   1.000
_cell.length_b   1.000
_cell.length_c   1.000
_cell.angle_alpha   90.00
_cell.angle_beta   90.00
_cell.angle_gamma   90.00
#
_symmetry.space_group_name_H-M   'P 1'
#
loop_
_entity.id
_entity.type
_entity.pdbx_description
1 polymer ?
#
loop_
_entity_poly.entity_id
_entity_poly.type
_entity_poly.pdbx_seq_one_letter_code
_entity_poly.pdbx_strand_id
1 'polypeptide(L)' 'MGAYKYMQELYRKKQSDVLRFLLRVRCWQYRQLTKLHRAPRPSRPDKARRLGYKAKQ' A
#
# COMPACT_ATOMS: atom_id res chain seq x y z
N MET A 1 -12.53 15.49 -6.38
CA MET A 1 -11.24 14.85 -6.00
C MET A 1 -11.26 13.38 -6.43
N GLY A 2 -10.22 12.89 -7.12
CA GLY A 2 -10.17 11.49 -7.56
C GLY A 2 -9.77 10.51 -6.44
N ALA A 3 -10.15 9.24 -6.55
CA ALA A 3 -9.87 8.20 -5.55
C ALA A 3 -8.37 8.14 -5.13
N TYR A 4 -7.45 8.26 -6.09
CA TYR A 4 -6.01 8.26 -5.80
C TYR A 4 -5.53 9.46 -4.97
N LYS A 5 -6.24 10.59 -5.03
CA LYS A 5 -5.91 11.77 -4.21
C LYS A 5 -6.23 11.51 -2.74
N TYR A 6 -7.37 10.86 -2.42
CA TYR A 6 -7.69 10.44 -1.06
C TYR A 6 -6.69 9.43 -0.51
N MET A 7 -6.28 8.45 -1.33
CA MET A 7 -5.24 7.50 -0.94
C MET A 7 -3.92 8.21 -0.63
N GLN A 8 -3.53 9.19 -1.45
CA GLN A 8 -2.33 9.99 -1.20
C GLN A 8 -2.40 10.74 0.13
N GLU A 9 -3.51 11.43 0.42
CA GLU A 9 -3.67 12.19 1.66
C GLU A 9 -3.65 11.29 2.90
N LEU A 10 -4.24 10.09 2.81
CA LEU A 10 -4.19 9.09 3.88
C LEU A 10 -2.74 8.67 4.17
N TYR A 11 -1.93 8.44 3.13
CA TYR A 11 -0.51 8.11 3.28
C TYR A 11 0.39 9.31 3.65
N ARG A 12 -0.11 10.55 3.58
CA ARG A 12 0.59 11.74 4.09
C ARG A 12 0.62 11.74 5.61
N LYS A 13 -0.46 11.25 6.27
CA LYS A 13 -0.58 11.12 7.73
C LYS A 13 -0.34 9.67 8.18
N LYS A 14 0.91 9.21 8.14
CA LYS A 14 1.22 7.81 8.47
C LYS A 14 0.98 7.40 9.92
N GLN A 15 0.94 8.37 10.82
CA GLN A 15 0.68 8.18 12.24
C GLN A 15 -0.81 8.15 12.60
N SER A 16 -1.71 8.34 11.63
CA SER A 16 -3.14 8.16 11.88
C SER A 16 -3.45 6.75 12.37
N ASP A 17 -4.44 6.60 13.25
CA ASP A 17 -4.78 5.31 13.84
C ASP A 17 -5.20 4.29 12.79
N VAL A 18 -5.90 4.74 11.74
CA VAL A 18 -6.27 3.92 10.59
C VAL A 18 -5.04 3.33 9.90
N LEU A 19 -4.04 4.17 9.55
CA LEU A 19 -2.87 3.66 8.83
C LEU A 19 -1.97 2.84 9.76
N ARG A 20 -1.83 3.22 11.04
CA ARG A 20 -1.09 2.42 12.04
C ARG A 20 -1.70 1.03 12.19
N PHE A 21 -3.02 0.93 12.32
CA PHE A 21 -3.73 -0.35 12.40
C PHE A 21 -3.47 -1.22 11.16
N LEU A 22 -3.69 -0.66 9.95
CA LEU A 22 -3.45 -1.38 8.70
C LEU A 22 -2.00 -1.84 8.53
N LEU A 23 -1.04 -1.00 8.89
CA LEU A 23 0.39 -1.33 8.80
C LEU A 23 0.80 -2.39 9.83
N ARG A 24 0.21 -2.38 11.03
CA ARG A 24 0.46 -3.40 12.07
C ARG A 24 0.01 -4.78 11.60
N VAL A 25 -1.21 -4.89 11.08
CA VAL A 25 -1.74 -6.16 10.53
C VAL A 25 -0.88 -6.64 9.36
N ARG A 26 -0.53 -5.76 8.42
CA ARG A 26 0.33 -6.12 7.28
C ARG A 26 1.72 -6.57 7.71
N CYS A 27 2.36 -5.87 8.66
CA CYS A 27 3.68 -6.24 9.16
C CYS A 27 3.67 -7.64 9.80
N TRP A 28 2.60 -7.98 10.53
CA TRP A 28 2.41 -9.33 11.05
C TRP A 28 2.28 -10.38 9.93
N GLN A 29 1.47 -10.12 8.91
CA GLN A 29 1.33 -11.00 7.75
C GLN A 29 2.67 -11.17 7.00
N TYR A 30 3.41 -10.08 6.75
CA TYR A 30 4.66 -10.11 6.00
C TYR A 30 5.77 -10.87 6.71
N ARG A 31 5.77 -10.91 8.05
CA ARG A 31 6.73 -11.73 8.83
C ARG A 31 6.55 -13.23 8.65
N GLN A 32 5.40 -13.68 8.17
CA GLN A 32 5.12 -15.10 7.91
C GLN A 32 5.44 -15.50 6.46
N LEU A 33 5.73 -14.53 5.58
CA LEU A 33 6.06 -14.79 4.19
C LEU A 33 7.55 -15.12 4.03
N THR A 34 7.90 -15.72 2.89
CA THR A 34 9.30 -15.92 2.48
C THR A 34 10.03 -14.58 2.34
N LYS A 35 11.37 -14.60 2.46
CA LYS A 35 12.22 -13.40 2.35
C LYS A 35 11.92 -12.55 1.10
N LEU A 36 11.59 -13.21 -0.01
CA LEU A 36 11.11 -12.58 -1.23
C LEU A 36 9.81 -13.26 -1.65
N HIS A 37 8.73 -12.49 -1.76
CA HIS A 37 7.40 -12.96 -2.13
C HIS A 37 6.81 -12.06 -3.22
N ARG A 38 6.27 -12.67 -4.29
CA ARG A 38 5.62 -11.94 -5.38
C ARG A 38 4.19 -11.57 -4.97
N ALA A 39 3.94 -10.28 -4.75
CA ALA A 39 2.58 -9.79 -4.51
C ALA A 39 1.79 -9.65 -5.83
N PRO A 40 0.51 -10.07 -5.89
CA PRO A 40 -0.30 -9.98 -7.10
C PRO A 40 -0.74 -8.55 -7.43
N ARG A 41 -0.82 -7.66 -6.42
CA ARG A 41 -1.23 -6.25 -6.57
C ARG A 41 -0.39 -5.36 -5.65
N PRO A 42 -0.17 -4.08 -6.01
CA PRO A 42 0.56 -3.15 -5.16
C PRO A 42 -0.24 -2.79 -3.90
N SER A 43 0.42 -2.81 -2.74
CA SER A 43 -0.19 -2.41 -1.46
C SER A 43 -0.55 -0.91 -1.40
N ARG A 44 0.05 -0.11 -2.28
CA ARG A 44 -0.20 1.32 -2.48
C ARG A 44 -0.37 1.66 -3.97
N PRO A 45 -1.58 1.48 -4.53
CA PRO A 45 -1.89 1.72 -5.94
C PRO A 45 -1.59 3.14 -6.43
N ASP A 46 -1.86 4.17 -5.62
CA ASP A 46 -1.64 5.57 -5.98
C ASP A 46 -0.15 5.87 -6.24
N LYS A 47 0.74 5.38 -5.37
CA LYS A 47 2.19 5.55 -5.54
C LYS A 47 2.72 4.67 -6.66
N ALA A 48 2.27 3.41 -6.74
CA ALA A 48 2.70 2.51 -7.81
C ALA A 48 2.42 3.11 -9.19
N ARG A 49 1.21 3.67 -9.40
CA ARG A 49 0.83 4.26 -10.69
C ARG A 49 1.66 5.49 -11.06
N ARG A 50 2.08 6.31 -10.07
CA ARG A 50 3.02 7.43 -10.29
C ARG A 50 4.43 6.97 -10.65
N LEU A 51 4.83 5.78 -10.19
CA LEU A 51 6.08 5.14 -10.55
C LEU A 51 6.00 4.34 -11.86
N GLY A 52 4.91 4.48 -12.62
CA GLY A 52 4.75 3.84 -13.93
C GLY A 52 4.08 2.46 -13.92
N TYR A 53 3.63 1.97 -12.76
CA TYR A 53 2.84 0.72 -12.71
C TYR A 53 1.56 0.86 -13.55
N LYS A 54 1.37 -0.08 -14.48
CA LYS A 54 0.13 -0.26 -15.23
C LYS A 54 -0.39 -1.68 -14.94
N ALA A 55 -1.69 -1.79 -14.67
CA ALA A 55 -2.36 -3.08 -14.58
C ALA A 55 -2.57 -3.59 -16.01
N LYS A 56 -1.51 -4.19 -16.55
CA LYS A 56 -1.51 -4.88 -17.85
C LYS A 56 -1.15 -6.34 -17.60
N GLN A 57 -1.66 -7.19 -18.48
CA GLN A 57 -1.19 -8.58 -18.61
C GLN A 57 0.10 -8.59 -19.42
#